data_AF-A0A8H4A6T4-F1
#
_entry.id   AF-A0A8H4A6T4-F1
#
_cell.length_a   1.000
_cell.length_b   1.000
_cell.length_c   1.000
_cell.angle_alpha   90.00
_cell.angle_beta   90.00
_cell.angle_gamma   90.00
#
_symmetry.space_group_name_H-M   'P 1'
#
loop_
_entity.id
_entity.type
_entity.pdbx_description
1 polymer ?
#
loop_
_entity_poly.entity_id
_entity_poly.type
_entity_poly.pdbx_seq_one_letter_code
_entity_poly.pdbx_strand_id
1 'polypeptide(L)'
;MMEENNRRDARIEKLERQLDKLEKESESEKNRKFLTRCIQIAKEILNEEPMIKYHPPFLNGLELDAFFQKYRIALVVQGAQHRFHSTSWYKDVKKLEDIVNRDRQKRCICQDNGIFLLEIWYDQNPKIVIPKRIQKIKNFIDLTSRIFDL
;
A
#
# COMPACT_ATOMS: atom_id res chain seq x y z
N MET A 1 -10.53 -21.07 -44.80
CA MET A 1 -11.34 -20.85 -43.58
C MET A 1 -10.58 -21.17 -42.29
N MET A 2 -10.00 -22.36 -42.12
CA MET A 2 -9.31 -22.74 -40.87
C MET A 2 -8.07 -21.88 -40.53
N GLU A 3 -7.21 -21.57 -41.51
CA GLU A 3 -6.06 -20.69 -41.30
C GLU A 3 -6.43 -19.24 -40.96
N GLU A 4 -7.55 -18.75 -41.49
CA GLU A 4 -8.00 -17.38 -41.25
C GLU A 4 -8.58 -17.22 -39.85
N ASN A 5 -9.30 -18.25 -39.36
CA ASN A 5 -9.75 -18.32 -37.96
C ASN A 5 -8.54 -18.40 -37.00
N ASN A 6 -7.55 -19.25 -37.27
CA ASN A 6 -6.34 -19.33 -36.43
C ASN A 6 -5.58 -17.99 -36.36
N ARG A 7 -5.52 -17.23 -37.47
CA ARG A 7 -4.91 -15.88 -37.48
C ARG A 7 -5.76 -14.86 -36.70
N ARG A 8 -7.09 -14.98 -36.71
CA ARG A 8 -7.98 -14.14 -35.92
C ARG A 8 -7.81 -14.43 -34.43
N ASP A 9 -7.77 -15.71 -34.05
CA ASP A 9 -7.59 -16.13 -32.66
C ASP A 9 -6.24 -15.65 -32.09
N ALA A 10 -5.15 -15.80 -32.85
CA ALA A 10 -3.84 -15.28 -32.45
C ALA A 10 -3.81 -13.74 -32.32
N ARG A 11 -4.59 -13.02 -33.13
CA ARG A 11 -4.73 -11.56 -33.03
C ARG A 11 -5.53 -11.16 -31.79
N ILE A 12 -6.62 -11.87 -31.50
CA ILE A 12 -7.44 -11.65 -30.29
C ILE A 12 -6.58 -11.86 -29.05
N GLU A 13 -5.87 -12.98 -28.96
CA GLU A 13 -5.01 -13.27 -27.80
C GLU A 13 -3.92 -12.21 -27.60
N LYS A 14 -3.34 -11.71 -28.71
CA LYS A 14 -2.36 -10.63 -28.67
C LYS A 14 -2.98 -9.32 -28.16
N LEU A 15 -4.19 -8.97 -28.60
CA LEU A 15 -4.91 -7.77 -28.15
C LEU A 15 -5.29 -7.87 -26.68
N GLU A 16 -5.78 -9.01 -26.22
CA GLU A 16 -6.10 -9.26 -24.80
C GLU A 16 -4.88 -9.05 -23.90
N ARG A 17 -3.71 -9.57 -24.30
CA ARG A 17 -2.45 -9.35 -23.57
C ARG A 17 -2.03 -7.88 -23.54
N GLN A 18 -2.27 -7.14 -24.61
CA GLN A 18 -1.97 -5.70 -24.67
C GLN A 18 -2.92 -4.88 -23.80
N LEU A 19 -4.21 -5.19 -23.81
CA LEU A 19 -5.21 -4.54 -22.96
C LEU A 19 -4.91 -4.79 -21.48
N ASP A 20 -4.61 -6.04 -21.10
CA ASP A 20 -4.21 -6.37 -19.73
C ASP A 20 -2.98 -5.55 -19.31
N LYS A 21 -1.94 -5.48 -20.15
CA LYS A 21 -0.76 -4.67 -19.85
C LYS A 21 -1.08 -3.18 -19.64
N LEU A 22 -1.90 -2.60 -20.53
CA LEU A 22 -2.29 -1.19 -20.45
C LEU A 22 -3.13 -0.87 -19.21
N GLU A 23 -4.05 -1.76 -18.83
CA GLU A 23 -4.83 -1.62 -17.60
C GLU A 23 -3.92 -1.65 -16.36
N LYS A 24 -2.95 -2.58 -16.34
CA LYS A 24 -1.97 -2.69 -15.25
C LYS A 24 -1.12 -1.42 -15.12
N GLU A 25 -0.65 -0.88 -16.23
CA GLU A 25 0.13 0.37 -16.25
C GLU A 25 -0.71 1.57 -15.77
N SER A 26 -1.95 1.70 -16.26
CA SER A 26 -2.87 2.76 -15.83
C SER A 26 -3.13 2.72 -14.32
N GLU A 27 -3.36 1.52 -13.77
CA GLU A 27 -3.62 1.35 -12.34
C GLU A 27 -2.37 1.63 -11.50
N SER A 28 -1.18 1.22 -11.98
CA SER A 28 0.09 1.53 -11.32
C SER A 28 0.32 3.06 -11.22
N GLU A 29 -0.04 3.81 -12.27
CA GLU A 29 0.10 5.26 -12.30
C GLU A 29 -0.85 5.94 -11.31
N LYS A 30 -2.11 5.48 -11.23
CA LYS A 30 -3.07 5.96 -10.23
C LYS A 30 -2.58 5.71 -8.80
N ASN A 31 -2.09 4.49 -8.54
CA ASN A 31 -1.54 4.12 -7.24
C ASN A 31 -0.35 4.99 -6.86
N ARG A 32 0.56 5.26 -7.80
CA ARG A 32 1.70 6.18 -7.59
C ARG A 32 1.23 7.58 -7.21
N LYS A 33 0.30 8.16 -7.97
CA LYS A 33 -0.26 9.50 -7.67
C LYS A 33 -0.95 9.54 -6.32
N PHE A 34 -1.70 8.48 -5.99
CA PHE A 34 -2.38 8.35 -4.70
C PHE A 34 -1.37 8.26 -3.54
N LEU A 35 -0.31 7.47 -3.69
CA LEU A 35 0.77 7.36 -2.72
C LEU A 35 1.45 8.71 -2.48
N THR A 36 1.85 9.42 -3.55
CA THR A 36 2.45 10.75 -3.44
C THR A 36 1.55 11.71 -2.66
N ARG A 37 0.23 11.68 -2.92
CA ARG A 37 -0.73 12.50 -2.20
C ARG A 37 -0.83 12.13 -0.72
N CYS A 38 -0.81 10.84 -0.39
CA CYS A 38 -0.84 10.37 1.00
C CYS A 38 0.40 10.83 1.78
N ILE A 39 1.58 10.68 1.17
CA ILE A 39 2.86 11.12 1.72
C ILE A 39 2.83 12.62 2.00
N GLN A 40 2.39 13.43 1.02
CA GLN A 40 2.35 14.88 1.16
C GLN A 40 1.45 15.32 2.32
N ILE A 41 0.26 14.74 2.45
CA ILE A 41 -0.67 15.03 3.54
C ILE A 41 -0.04 14.65 4.89
N ALA A 42 0.57 13.47 5.00
CA ALA A 42 1.21 13.03 6.24
C ALA A 42 2.39 13.94 6.61
N LYS A 43 3.22 14.32 5.64
CA LYS A 43 4.34 15.26 5.80
C LYS A 43 3.88 16.61 6.34
N GLU A 44 2.81 17.18 5.80
CA GLU A 44 2.25 18.46 6.28
C GLU A 44 1.75 18.36 7.73
N ILE A 45 1.08 17.27 8.09
CA ILE A 45 0.49 17.08 9.45
C ILE A 45 1.55 16.78 10.51
N LEU A 46 2.59 16.05 10.12
CA LEU A 46 3.69 15.66 11.02
C LEU A 46 4.79 16.74 11.07
N ASN A 47 4.84 17.61 10.06
CA ASN A 47 5.92 18.57 9.85
C ASN A 47 7.30 17.87 9.86
N GLU A 48 7.39 16.78 9.10
CA GLU A 48 8.56 15.90 9.05
C GLU A 48 8.74 15.35 7.62
N GLU A 49 9.97 15.30 7.13
CA GLU A 49 10.31 14.62 5.88
C GLU A 49 10.37 13.10 6.09
N PRO A 50 9.63 12.30 5.30
CA PRO A 50 9.67 10.85 5.42
C PRO A 50 10.86 10.23 4.68
N MET A 51 11.31 9.08 5.17
CA MET A 51 12.11 8.14 4.39
C MET A 51 11.20 7.39 3.41
N ILE A 52 11.33 7.66 2.11
CA ILE A 52 10.52 7.04 1.06
C ILE A 52 11.07 5.67 0.67
N LYS A 53 10.18 4.69 0.45
CA LYS A 53 10.54 3.29 0.13
C LYS A 53 11.59 2.73 1.10
N TYR A 54 11.27 2.85 2.38
CA TYR A 54 12.18 2.49 3.45
C TYR A 54 12.22 0.97 3.62
N HIS A 55 13.43 0.41 3.65
CA HIS A 55 13.70 -1.02 3.85
C HIS A 55 14.49 -1.23 5.15
N PRO A 56 13.83 -1.21 6.32
CA PRO A 56 14.53 -1.42 7.58
C PRO A 56 15.05 -2.86 7.67
N PRO A 57 16.27 -3.10 8.23
CA PRO A 57 16.79 -4.45 8.44
C PRO A 57 15.85 -5.35 9.24
N PHE A 58 15.11 -4.79 10.22
CA PHE A 58 14.14 -5.52 11.03
C PHE A 58 12.90 -5.99 10.27
N LEU A 59 12.64 -5.46 9.07
CA LEU A 59 11.47 -5.81 8.25
C LEU A 59 11.72 -7.01 7.32
N ASN A 60 12.85 -7.71 7.47
CA ASN A 60 13.17 -8.95 6.75
C ASN A 60 13.01 -8.84 5.23
N GLY A 61 13.46 -7.72 4.66
CA GLY A 61 13.38 -7.46 3.22
C GLY A 61 12.03 -6.91 2.73
N LEU A 62 11.07 -6.65 3.62
CA LEU A 62 9.85 -5.92 3.27
C LEU A 62 10.10 -4.41 3.19
N GLU A 63 9.24 -3.69 2.46
CA GLU A 63 9.30 -2.24 2.25
C GLU A 63 8.14 -1.51 2.96
N LEU A 64 8.41 -0.30 3.46
CA LEU A 64 7.41 0.71 3.85
C LEU A 64 7.41 1.83 2.82
N ASP A 65 6.24 2.28 2.35
CA ASP A 65 6.18 3.31 1.30
C ASP A 65 6.75 4.65 1.78
N ALA A 66 6.48 4.99 3.05
CA ALA A 66 7.07 6.15 3.73
C ALA A 66 7.18 5.90 5.23
N PHE A 67 8.25 6.40 5.84
CA PHE A 67 8.49 6.30 7.28
C PHE A 67 8.86 7.65 7.89
N PHE A 68 8.14 8.04 8.94
CA PHE A 68 8.32 9.26 9.72
C PHE A 68 8.95 8.87 11.07
N GLN A 69 10.25 9.11 11.19
CA GLN A 69 11.08 8.61 12.27
C GLN A 69 10.70 9.19 13.63
N LYS A 70 10.43 10.50 13.71
CA LYS A 70 10.16 11.21 14.97
C LYS A 70 8.92 10.67 15.67
N TYR A 71 7.86 10.41 14.91
CA TYR A 71 6.60 9.90 15.45
C TYR A 71 6.49 8.37 15.41
N ARG A 72 7.52 7.68 14.89
CA ARG A 72 7.50 6.23 14.64
C ARG A 72 6.28 5.81 13.81
N ILE A 73 5.93 6.59 12.79
CA ILE A 73 4.78 6.35 11.94
C ILE A 73 5.25 5.81 10.58
N ALA A 74 4.71 4.66 10.17
CA ALA A 74 4.91 4.11 8.84
C ALA A 74 3.63 4.23 8.02
N LEU A 75 3.75 4.54 6.73
CA LEU A 75 2.64 4.62 5.79
C LEU A 75 2.77 3.50 4.76
N VAL A 76 1.66 2.80 4.51
CA VAL A 76 1.55 1.78 3.47
C VAL A 76 0.25 2.00 2.70
N VAL A 77 0.35 2.15 1.39
CA VAL A 77 -0.81 2.29 0.49
C VAL A 77 -1.16 0.94 -0.09
N GLN A 78 -2.40 0.53 0.14
CA GLN A 78 -2.96 -0.72 -0.35
C GLN A 78 -3.72 -0.45 -1.65
N GLY A 79 -3.21 -0.97 -2.77
CA GLY A 79 -3.82 -0.85 -4.10
C GLY A 79 -5.06 -1.73 -4.30
N ALA A 80 -5.84 -1.47 -5.35
CA ALA A 80 -7.06 -2.24 -5.69
C ALA A 80 -6.82 -3.75 -5.86
N GLN A 81 -5.61 -4.10 -6.30
CA GLN A 81 -5.13 -5.47 -6.44
C GLN A 81 -5.18 -6.30 -5.14
N HIS A 82 -5.18 -5.65 -3.96
CA HIS A 82 -5.26 -6.35 -2.66
C HIS A 82 -6.70 -6.71 -2.27
N ARG A 83 -7.71 -6.14 -2.94
CA ARG A 83 -9.14 -6.35 -2.63
C ARG A 83 -9.88 -7.19 -3.65
N PHE A 84 -9.57 -7.05 -4.93
CA PHE A 84 -10.35 -7.70 -5.98
C PHE A 84 -9.70 -9.00 -6.47
N HIS A 85 -10.46 -10.10 -6.34
CA HIS A 85 -10.31 -11.33 -7.11
C HIS A 85 -10.68 -11.12 -8.59
N SER A 86 -10.22 -10.04 -9.24
CA SER A 86 -10.47 -9.92 -10.67
C SER A 86 -9.53 -10.90 -11.40
N THR A 87 -10.14 -11.71 -12.24
CA THR A 87 -9.59 -12.88 -12.94
C THR A 87 -8.34 -12.63 -13.80
N SER A 88 -7.85 -11.39 -13.91
CA SER A 88 -6.65 -10.99 -14.64
C SER A 88 -5.38 -10.80 -13.77
N TRP A 89 -5.50 -10.47 -12.46
CA TRP A 89 -4.34 -10.17 -11.61
C TRP A 89 -3.79 -11.40 -10.88
N TYR A 90 -4.67 -12.19 -10.29
CA TYR A 90 -4.30 -13.43 -9.60
C TYR A 90 -5.22 -14.55 -10.07
N LYS A 91 -4.68 -15.42 -10.93
CA LYS A 91 -5.35 -16.68 -11.29
C LYS A 91 -5.21 -17.76 -10.20
N ASP A 92 -4.44 -17.48 -9.15
CA ASP A 92 -3.96 -18.45 -8.17
C ASP A 92 -4.23 -17.97 -6.73
N VAL A 93 -5.02 -18.75 -5.99
CA VAL A 93 -5.39 -18.51 -4.59
C VAL A 93 -4.16 -18.43 -3.69
N LYS A 94 -3.10 -19.19 -3.99
CA LYS A 94 -1.87 -19.22 -3.19
C LYS A 94 -1.16 -17.86 -3.17
N LYS A 95 -1.20 -17.14 -4.31
CA LYS A 95 -0.61 -15.79 -4.39
C LYS A 95 -1.36 -14.78 -3.53
N LEU A 96 -2.67 -14.96 -3.38
CA LEU A 96 -3.46 -14.10 -2.49
C LEU A 96 -3.12 -14.39 -1.02
N GLU A 97 -3.04 -15.65 -0.62
CA GLU A 97 -2.63 -16.04 0.72
C GLU A 97 -1.24 -15.48 1.07
N ASP A 98 -0.29 -15.55 0.13
CA ASP A 98 1.05 -14.98 0.31
C ASP A 98 1.01 -13.47 0.57
N ILE A 99 0.15 -12.73 -0.14
CA ILE A 99 -0.01 -11.27 0.06
C ILE A 99 -0.61 -10.98 1.43
N VAL A 100 -1.67 -11.70 1.81
CA VAL A 100 -2.32 -11.54 3.12
C VAL A 100 -1.33 -11.85 4.25
N ASN A 101 -0.54 -12.91 4.10
CA ASN A 101 0.49 -13.30 5.06
C ASN A 101 1.60 -12.24 5.16
N ARG A 102 2.05 -11.67 4.04
CA ARG A 102 3.04 -10.57 4.03
C ARG A 102 2.50 -9.31 4.72
N ASP A 103 1.25 -8.93 4.46
CA ASP A 103 0.63 -7.77 5.10
C ASP A 103 0.49 -7.99 6.61
N ARG A 104 0.08 -9.21 7.03
CA ARG A 104 0.03 -9.59 8.45
C ARG A 104 1.41 -9.54 9.10
N GLN A 105 2.44 -10.11 8.45
CA GLN A 105 3.81 -10.09 8.94
C GLN A 105 4.31 -8.66 9.12
N LYS A 106 4.05 -7.77 8.15
CA LYS A 106 4.42 -6.36 8.22
C LYS A 106 3.77 -5.67 9.42
N ARG A 107 2.47 -5.90 9.67
CA ARG A 107 1.76 -5.38 10.86
C ARG A 107 2.41 -5.84 12.15
N CYS A 108 2.65 -7.15 12.30
CA CYS A 108 3.26 -7.72 13.51
C CYS A 108 4.64 -7.12 13.76
N ILE A 109 5.53 -7.13 12.77
CA ILE A 109 6.90 -6.61 12.93
C ILE A 109 6.87 -5.12 13.28
N CYS A 110 6.04 -4.31 12.60
CA CYS A 110 5.92 -2.88 12.94
C CYS A 110 5.45 -2.69 14.39
N GLN A 111 4.43 -3.44 14.82
CA GLN A 111 3.91 -3.37 16.18
C GLN A 111 4.98 -3.75 17.22
N ASP A 112 5.69 -4.86 17.00
CA ASP A 112 6.75 -5.34 17.91
C ASP A 112 7.91 -4.33 18.03
N ASN A 113 8.12 -3.51 16.99
CA ASN A 113 9.12 -2.44 16.97
C ASN A 113 8.55 -1.08 17.44
N GLY A 114 7.32 -1.02 17.97
CA GLY A 114 6.70 0.24 18.42
C GLY A 114 6.49 1.24 17.27
N ILE A 115 6.17 0.74 16.08
CA ILE A 115 5.88 1.55 14.89
C ILE A 115 4.38 1.55 14.64
N PHE A 116 3.79 2.74 14.56
CA PHE A 116 2.40 2.92 14.18
C PHE A 116 2.25 2.79 12.66
N LEU A 117 1.68 1.69 12.20
CA LEU A 117 1.45 1.44 10.78
C LEU A 117 0.10 2.03 10.31
N LEU A 118 0.13 2.93 9.33
CA LEU A 118 -1.04 3.54 8.71
C LEU A 118 -1.28 2.92 7.33
N GLU A 119 -2.26 2.02 7.26
CA GLU A 119 -2.62 1.34 6.02
C GLU A 119 -3.77 2.05 5.29
N ILE A 120 -3.47 2.74 4.19
CA ILE A 120 -4.44 3.56 3.47
C ILE A 120 -4.86 2.83 2.21
N TRP A 121 -6.15 2.59 2.06
CA TRP A 121 -6.70 1.97 0.86
C TRP A 121 -6.87 3.00 -0.26
N TYR A 122 -6.60 2.59 -1.50
CA TYR A 122 -6.71 3.45 -2.69
C TYR A 122 -8.11 4.10 -2.88
N ASP A 123 -9.17 3.50 -2.35
CA ASP A 123 -10.56 3.99 -2.42
C ASP A 123 -10.93 4.93 -1.27
N GLN A 124 -10.04 5.13 -0.30
CA GLN A 124 -10.25 6.04 0.81
C GLN A 124 -9.91 7.48 0.43
N ASN A 125 -10.59 8.44 1.08
CA ASN A 125 -10.20 9.84 0.98
C ASN A 125 -9.02 10.12 1.94
N PRO A 126 -7.78 10.31 1.43
CA PRO A 126 -6.60 10.47 2.27
C PRO A 126 -6.66 11.75 3.11
N LYS A 127 -7.37 12.79 2.63
CA LYS A 127 -7.58 14.05 3.39
C LYS A 127 -8.42 13.86 4.64
N ILE A 128 -9.16 12.76 4.76
CA ILE A 128 -9.98 12.46 5.93
C ILE A 128 -9.29 11.38 6.78
N VAL A 129 -8.85 10.30 6.14
CA VAL A 129 -8.33 9.13 6.83
C VAL A 129 -6.99 9.40 7.50
N ILE A 130 -6.07 10.10 6.82
CA ILE A 130 -4.73 10.36 7.35
C ILE A 130 -4.78 11.27 8.59
N PRO A 131 -5.40 12.47 8.55
CA PRO A 131 -5.46 13.32 9.73
C PRO A 131 -6.14 12.63 10.92
N LYS A 132 -7.26 11.94 10.67
CA LYS A 132 -8.01 11.25 11.73
C LYS A 132 -7.16 10.19 12.43
N ARG A 133 -6.35 9.43 11.68
CA ARG A 133 -5.50 8.38 12.25
C ARG A 133 -4.27 8.94 12.95
N ILE A 134 -3.61 9.93 12.37
CA ILE A 134 -2.47 10.60 13.00
C ILE A 134 -2.91 11.26 14.31
N GLN A 135 -4.08 11.93 14.35
CA GLN A 135 -4.58 12.55 15.57
C GLN A 135 -4.82 11.52 16.67
N LYS A 136 -5.38 10.34 16.34
CA LYS A 136 -5.54 9.25 17.30
C LYS A 136 -4.21 8.80 17.90
N ILE A 137 -3.16 8.70 17.07
CA ILE A 137 -1.82 8.32 17.52
C ILE A 137 -1.23 9.40 18.42
N LYS A 138 -1.31 10.69 18.02
CA LYS A 138 -0.83 11.80 18.85
C LYS A 138 -1.53 11.84 20.22
N ASN A 139 -2.85 11.63 20.25
CA ASN A 139 -3.62 11.57 21.49
C ASN A 139 -3.20 10.38 22.37
N PHE A 140 -2.93 9.22 21.76
CA PHE A 140 -2.45 8.05 22.49
C PHE A 140 -1.08 8.30 23.12
N ILE A 141 -0.14 8.88 22.36
CA ILE A 141 1.20 9.22 22.84
C ILE A 141 1.12 10.22 24.00
N ASP A 142 0.37 11.31 23.84
CA ASP A 142 0.19 12.33 24.89
C ASP A 142 -0.43 11.74 26.17
N LEU A 143 -1.45 10.88 26.04
CA LEU A 143 -2.03 10.19 27.19
C LEU A 143 -1.01 9.30 27.90
N THR A 144 -0.21 8.54 27.14
CA THR A 144 0.82 7.68 27.75
C THR A 144 1.89 8.49 28.46
N SER A 145 2.38 9.58 27.88
CA SER A 145 3.38 10.45 28.53
C SER A 145 2.88 10.95 29.88
N ARG A 146 1.64 11.46 29.94
CA ARG A 146 1.04 11.97 31.19
C ARG A 146 0.89 10.92 32.29
N ILE A 147 0.74 9.65 31.95
CA ILE A 147 0.61 8.55 32.92
C ILE A 147 1.96 8.16 33.51
N PHE A 148 3.02 8.21 32.70
CA PHE A 148 4.38 7.81 33.12
C PHE A 148 5.20 8.98 33.71
N ASP A 149 4.73 10.21 33.56
CA ASP A 149 5.28 11.41 34.24
C ASP A 149 4.70 11.61 35.67
N LEU A 150 4.02 10.60 36.23
CA LEU A 150 3.52 10.50 37.62
C LEU A 150 4.38 9.53 38.44
#